data_AF-A0A136HQI2-F1
#
_entry.id   AF-A0A136HQI2-F1
#
_cell.length_a   1.000
_cell.length_b   1.000
_cell.length_c   1.000
_cell.angle_alpha   90.00
_cell.angle_beta   90.00
_cell.angle_gamma   90.00
#
_symmetry.space_group_name_H-M   'P 1'
#
loop_
_entity.id
_entity.type
_entity.pdbx_description
1 polymer ?
#
loop_
_entity_poly.entity_id
_entity_poly.type
_entity_poly.pdbx_seq_one_letter_code
_entity_poly.pdbx_strand_id
1 'polypeptide(L)' 'MTDLSDKPVPNPCVGVCALDEHDICIACQRSGIEIAEWGVFTHEEKLEAWKKIKQREAGDFSE' A
#
# COMPACT_ATOMS: atom_id res chain seq x y z
N MET A 1 27.40 -1.51 12.19
CA MET A 1 26.62 -0.25 12.25
C MET A 1 25.41 -0.45 11.37
N THR A 2 24.26 -0.80 11.94
CA THR A 2 23.04 -1.05 11.15
C THR A 2 22.40 0.30 10.88
N ASP A 3 22.48 0.74 9.63
CA ASP A 3 21.93 1.99 9.15
C ASP A 3 20.41 1.98 9.36
N LEU A 4 19.88 2.95 10.11
CA LEU A 4 18.46 3.06 10.43
C LEU A 4 17.59 3.40 9.20
N SER A 5 18.23 3.70 8.06
CA SER A 5 17.59 4.07 6.79
C SER A 5 17.14 2.87 5.95
N ASP A 6 17.55 1.64 6.30
CA ASP A 6 17.18 0.40 5.60
C ASP A 6 16.10 -0.38 6.36
N LYS A 7 15.19 0.31 7.06
CA LYS A 7 14.06 -0.41 7.68
C LYS A 7 13.14 -0.91 6.57
N PRO A 8 12.94 -2.23 6.44
CA PRO A 8 12.06 -2.75 5.41
C PRO A 8 10.65 -2.21 5.63
N VAL A 9 10.09 -1.56 4.61
CA VAL A 9 8.71 -1.08 4.66
C VAL A 9 7.79 -2.30 4.76
N PRO A 10 6.96 -2.38 5.81
CA PRO A 10 6.10 -3.54 6.02
C PRO A 10 5.13 -3.72 4.86
N ASN A 11 4.85 -4.96 4.48
CA ASN A 11 3.84 -5.26 3.48
C ASN A 11 2.44 -5.03 4.11
N PRO A 12 1.58 -4.19 3.51
CA PRO A 12 0.23 -3.94 4.02
C PRO A 12 -0.76 -5.09 3.76
N CYS A 13 -0.35 -6.17 3.09
CA CYS A 13 -1.22 -7.31 2.80
C CYS A 13 -1.66 -8.04 4.09
N VAL A 14 -2.97 -8.16 4.29
CA VAL A 14 -3.58 -8.92 5.41
C VAL A 14 -4.02 -10.34 5.02
N GLY A 15 -3.61 -10.83 3.85
CA GLY A 15 -3.94 -12.18 3.37
C GLY A 15 -5.34 -12.33 2.74
N VAL A 16 -6.08 -11.23 2.62
CA VAL A 16 -7.36 -11.17 1.91
C VAL A 16 -7.19 -10.34 0.65
N CYS A 17 -7.50 -10.92 -0.50
CA CYS A 17 -7.46 -10.23 -1.80
C CYS A 17 -8.86 -10.15 -2.37
N ALA A 18 -9.49 -8.98 -2.20
CA ALA A 18 -10.79 -8.65 -2.76
C ALA A 18 -10.72 -7.19 -3.22
N LEU A 19 -10.71 -6.97 -4.53
CA LEU A 19 -10.73 -5.63 -5.13
C LEU A 19 -12.18 -5.17 -5.28
N ASP A 20 -12.42 -3.88 -5.10
CA ASP A 20 -13.69 -3.22 -5.42
C ASP A 20 -13.75 -2.80 -6.90
N GLU A 21 -14.79 -2.05 -7.26
CA GLU A 21 -14.99 -1.51 -8.61
C GLU A 21 -13.94 -0.47 -9.04
N HIS A 22 -13.16 0.06 -8.11
CA HIS A 22 -12.08 1.03 -8.34
C HIS A 22 -10.69 0.38 -8.35
N ASP A 23 -10.62 -0.96 -8.46
CA ASP A 23 -9.39 -1.73 -8.36
C ASP A 23 -8.65 -1.54 -7.02
N ILE A 24 -9.36 -1.17 -5.95
CA ILE A 24 -8.80 -1.03 -4.59
C ILE A 24 -9.15 -2.25 -3.76
N CYS A 25 -8.16 -2.83 -3.09
CA CYS A 25 -8.38 -3.95 -2.20
C CYS A 25 -9.12 -3.48 -0.94
N ILE A 26 -10.33 -3.98 -0.71
CA ILE A 26 -11.16 -3.60 0.44
C ILE A 26 -10.50 -3.93 1.80
N ALA A 27 -9.55 -4.87 1.81
CA ALA A 27 -8.87 -5.33 3.01
C ALA A 27 -7.55 -4.60 3.30
N CYS A 28 -6.68 -4.44 2.29
CA CYS A 28 -5.37 -3.79 2.46
C CYS A 28 -5.29 -2.37 1.89
N GLN A 29 -6.37 -1.88 1.29
CA GLN A 29 -6.54 -0.53 0.72
C GLN A 29 -5.47 -0.15 -0.32
N ARG A 30 -4.80 -1.14 -0.91
CA ARG A 30 -3.90 -0.97 -2.07
C ARG A 30 -4.66 -1.10 -3.37
N SER A 31 -4.23 -0.39 -4.39
CA SER A 31 -4.70 -0.64 -5.75
C SER A 31 -4.10 -1.93 -6.32
N GLY A 32 -4.77 -2.51 -7.33
CA GLY A 32 -4.25 -3.65 -8.08
C GLY A 32 -2.85 -3.38 -8.66
N ILE A 33 -2.60 -2.15 -9.12
CA ILE A 33 -1.29 -1.69 -9.61
C ILE A 33 -0.25 -1.71 -8.49
N GLU A 34 -0.56 -1.14 -7.32
CA GLU A 34 0.34 -1.15 -6.17
C GLU A 34 0.66 -2.58 -5.69
N ILE A 35 -0.26 -3.52 -5.84
CA ILE A 35 -0.04 -4.95 -5.54
C ILE A 35 0.92 -5.57 -6.57
N ALA A 36 0.71 -5.32 -7.86
CA ALA A 36 1.54 -5.86 -8.94
C ALA A 36 2.97 -5.31 -8.91
N GLU A 37 3.13 -4.02 -8.62
CA GLU A 37 4.42 -3.33 -8.66
C GLU A 37 5.17 -3.32 -7.32
N TRP A 38 4.56 -3.84 -6.23
CA TRP A 38 5.17 -3.84 -4.90
C TRP A 38 6.59 -4.42 -4.84
N GLY A 39 6.87 -5.44 -5.68
CA GLY A 39 8.17 -6.10 -5.77
C GLY A 39 9.28 -5.21 -6.35
N VAL A 40 8.91 -4.24 -7.20
CA VAL A 40 9.85 -3.32 -7.87
C VAL A 40 9.90 -1.94 -7.22
N PHE A 41 8.93 -1.61 -6.35
CA PHE A 41 8.92 -0.33 -5.64
C PHE A 41 10.16 -0.12 -4.78
N THR A 42 10.72 1.08 -4.93
CA THR A 42 11.74 1.66 -4.06
C THR A 42 11.19 1.90 -2.66
N HIS A 43 12.09 2.16 -1.71
CA HIS A 43 11.70 2.47 -0.32
C HIS A 43 10.75 3.68 -0.25
N GLU A 44 11.02 4.73 -1.04
CA GLU A 44 10.18 5.93 -1.10
C GLU A 44 8.79 5.60 -1.69
N GLU A 45 8.72 4.84 -2.78
CA GLU A 45 7.43 4.44 -3.37
C GLU A 45 6.59 3.57 -2.42
N LYS A 46 7.22 2.67 -1.66
CA LYS A 46 6.53 1.90 -0.63
C LYS A 46 5.97 2.80 0.48
N LEU A 47 6.70 3.84 0.88
CA LEU A 47 6.21 4.82 1.85
C LEU A 47 5.04 5.64 1.28
N GLU A 48 5.10 6.05 0.02
CA GLU A 48 3.99 6.74 -0.65
C GLU A 48 2.74 5.87 -0.74
N ALA A 49 2.88 4.58 -1.08
CA ALA A 49 1.77 3.63 -1.05
C ALA A 49 1.14 3.56 0.35
N TRP A 50 1.94 3.54 1.42
CA TRP A 50 1.43 3.60 2.80
C TRP A 50 0.69 4.90 3.13
N LYS A 51 1.14 6.04 2.60
CA LYS A 51 0.41 7.31 2.76
C LYS A 51 -0.95 7.25 2.07
N LYS A 52 -1.01 6.72 0.85
CA LYS A 52 -2.26 6.55 0.10
C LYS A 52 -3.23 5.59 0.80
N ILE A 53 -2.72 4.45 1.29
CA ILE A 53 -3.50 3.50 2.11
C ILE A 53 -4.14 4.22 3.29
N LYS A 54 -3.36 4.97 4.06
CA LYS A 54 -3.88 5.73 5.21
C LYS A 54 -4.91 6.79 4.82
N GLN A 55 -4.75 7.44 3.67
CA GLN A 55 -5.73 8.40 3.15
C GLN A 55 -7.05 7.71 2.79
N ARG A 56 -6.98 6.54 2.13
CA ARG A 56 -8.15 5.72 1.79
C ARG A 56 -8.85 5.17 3.04
N GLU A 57 -8.08 4.68 4.01
CA GLU A 57 -8.59 4.22 5.32
C GLU A 57 -9.26 5.34 6.12
N ALA A 58 -8.77 6.57 6.01
CA ALA A 58 -9.35 7.74 6.69
C ALA A 58 -10.70 8.18 6.09
N GLY A 59 -11.17 7.53 5.02
CA GLY A 59 -12.49 7.79 4.45
C GLY A 59 -12.52 8.91 3.41
N ASP A 60 -11.39 9.27 2.80
CA ASP A 60 -11.39 10.14 1.60
C ASP A 60 -11.76 9.33 0.34
N PHE A 61 -12.86 8.57 0.43
CA PHE A 61 -13.66 8.23 -0.73
C PHE A 61 -14.52 9.46 -1.01
N SER A 62 -13.89 10.50 -1.56
CA SER A 62 -14.62 11.60 -2.18
C SER A 62 -15.23 11.07 -3.48
N GLU A 63 -16.44 10.52 -3.31
CA GLU A 63 -17.50 10.27 -4.31
C GLU A 63 -17.39 9.02 -5.19
#